data_AF-A0A8T5GA23-F1
#
_entry.id   AF-A0A8T5GA23-F1
#
_cell.length_a   1.000
_cell.length_b   1.000
_cell.length_c   1.000
_cell.angle_alpha   90.00
_cell.angle_beta   90.00
_cell.angle_gamma   90.00
#
_symmetry.space_group_name_H-M   'P 1'
#
loop_
_entity.id
_entity.type
_entity.pdbx_description
1 polymer ?
#
loop_
_entity_poly.entity_id
_entity_poly.type
_entity_poly.pdbx_seq_one_letter_code
_entity_poly.pdbx_strand_id
1 'polypeptide(L)'
;MKEITLQLNGLEMLEFKPTTGIAKIKVSYSINGEKIIETGNFDLTRKCESLATSIINYVKSKGEQEVDEDNLLDTLFIKKFVNLEKVEEKLFSYFSKLCENYRFMRLGKSQKDYMKLYDAIKISRIMF
;
A
#
# COMPACT_ATOMS: atom_id res chain seq x y z
N MET A 1 12.83 -16.93 21.49
CA MET A 1 12.72 -15.84 20.50
C MET A 1 11.48 -16.11 19.67
N LYS A 2 10.50 -15.21 19.71
CA LYS A 2 9.27 -15.35 18.91
C LYS A 2 9.42 -14.51 17.65
N GLU A 3 9.12 -15.07 16.49
CA GLU A 3 9.22 -14.39 15.20
C GLU A 3 7.82 -13.95 14.76
N ILE A 4 7.66 -12.66 14.43
CA ILE A 4 6.43 -12.14 13.84
C ILE A 4 6.63 -12.08 12.33
N THR A 5 5.87 -12.89 11.60
CA THR A 5 5.92 -12.91 10.14
C THR A 5 4.88 -11.94 9.57
N LEU A 6 5.36 -10.96 8.80
CA LEU A 6 4.53 -9.99 8.11
C LEU A 6 4.55 -10.26 6.61
N GLN A 7 3.39 -10.30 5.97
CA GLN A 7 3.27 -10.50 4.53
C GLN A 7 2.25 -9.53 3.95
N LEU A 8 2.65 -8.72 2.97
CA LEU A 8 1.68 -8.00 2.17
C LEU A 8 1.08 -8.97 1.14
N ASN A 9 -0.24 -9.04 1.06
CA ASN A 9 -0.96 -9.96 0.17
C ASN A 9 -1.48 -9.24 -1.08
N GLY A 10 -1.93 -8.00 -0.94
CA GLY A 10 -2.43 -7.22 -2.07
C GLY A 10 -2.90 -5.82 -1.71
N LEU A 11 -3.02 -5.01 -2.76
CA LEU A 11 -3.63 -3.68 -2.73
C LEU A 11 -4.74 -3.60 -3.77
N GLU A 12 -5.84 -2.94 -3.43
CA GLU A 12 -6.99 -2.75 -4.32
C GLU A 12 -7.51 -1.33 -4.19
N MET A 13 -7.61 -0.61 -5.31
CA MET A 13 -8.24 0.71 -5.35
C MET A 13 -9.75 0.55 -5.13
N LEU A 14 -10.26 1.21 -4.10
CA LEU A 14 -11.71 1.23 -3.81
C LEU A 14 -12.37 2.49 -4.35
N GLU A 15 -11.70 3.62 -4.21
CA GLU A 15 -12.21 4.92 -4.63
C GLU A 15 -11.05 5.80 -5.07
N PHE A 16 -11.26 6.60 -6.12
CA PHE A 16 -10.29 7.58 -6.57
C PHE A 16 -10.98 8.91 -6.82
N LYS A 17 -10.52 9.96 -6.13
CA LYS A 17 -11.01 11.33 -6.25
C LYS A 17 -10.07 12.12 -7.17
N PRO A 18 -10.39 12.29 -8.46
CA PRO A 18 -9.46 12.87 -9.42
C PRO A 18 -9.20 14.37 -9.20
N THR A 19 -10.09 15.07 -8.50
CA THR A 19 -9.93 16.49 -8.17
C THR A 19 -8.88 16.73 -7.10
N THR A 20 -8.79 15.84 -6.10
CA THR A 20 -7.83 15.94 -4.99
C THR A 20 -6.63 15.02 -5.16
N GLY A 21 -6.71 14.03 -6.04
CA GLY A 21 -5.68 12.99 -6.20
C GLY A 21 -5.67 11.96 -5.06
N ILE A 22 -6.69 11.97 -4.20
CA ILE A 22 -6.79 11.05 -3.06
C ILE A 22 -7.39 9.73 -3.52
N ALA A 23 -6.68 8.63 -3.22
CA ALA A 23 -7.03 7.26 -3.49
C ALA A 23 -7.34 6.53 -2.19
N LYS A 24 -8.53 5.94 -2.07
CA LYS A 24 -8.86 5.00 -0.99
C LYS A 24 -8.43 3.61 -1.44
N ILE A 25 -7.44 3.04 -0.78
CA ILE A 25 -6.85 1.75 -1.12
C ILE A 25 -7.11 0.77 0.02
N LYS A 26 -7.62 -0.40 -0.34
CA LYS A 26 -7.69 -1.57 0.53
C LYS A 26 -6.33 -2.25 0.56
N VAL A 27 -5.78 -2.41 1.75
CA VAL A 27 -4.52 -3.09 2.03
C VAL A 27 -4.83 -4.44 2.64
N SER A 28 -4.45 -5.51 1.96
CA SER A 28 -4.58 -6.88 2.47
C SER A 28 -3.20 -7.37 2.86
N TYR A 29 -3.02 -7.77 4.12
CA TYR A 29 -1.75 -8.28 4.65
C TYR A 29 -2.02 -9.42 5.63
N SER A 30 -0.96 -10.10 6.07
CA SER A 30 -1.03 -11.14 7.07
C SER A 30 0.00 -10.92 8.16
N ILE A 31 -0.42 -11.16 9.40
CA ILE A 31 0.44 -11.22 10.58
C ILE A 31 0.36 -12.67 11.08
N ASN A 32 1.49 -13.37 11.12
CA ASN A 32 1.57 -14.77 11.58
C ASN A 32 0.58 -15.72 10.86
N GLY A 33 0.27 -15.44 9.59
CA GLY A 33 -0.67 -16.21 8.78
C GLY A 33 -2.13 -15.75 8.88
N GLU A 34 -2.49 -14.95 9.87
CA GLU A 34 -3.82 -14.37 10.00
C GLU A 34 -4.00 -13.23 9.00
N LYS A 35 -5.04 -13.29 8.18
CA LYS A 35 -5.31 -12.28 7.14
C LYS A 35 -6.04 -11.09 7.73
N ILE A 36 -5.48 -9.92 7.50
CA ILE A 36 -6.02 -8.63 7.91
C ILE A 36 -6.29 -7.79 6.66
N ILE A 37 -7.42 -7.09 6.66
CA ILE A 37 -7.84 -6.19 5.59
C ILE A 37 -8.16 -4.84 6.22
N GLU A 38 -7.47 -3.81 5.78
CA GLU A 38 -7.71 -2.43 6.21
C GLU A 38 -7.83 -1.51 4.99
N THR A 39 -8.32 -0.30 5.21
CA THR A 39 -8.39 0.72 4.15
C THR A 39 -7.65 1.96 4.58
N GLY A 40 -6.81 2.50 3.68
CA GLY A 40 -6.08 3.75 3.88
C GLY A 40 -6.37 4.75 2.76
N ASN A 41 -6.21 6.03 3.08
CA ASN A 41 -6.24 7.10 2.08
C ASN A 41 -4.80 7.46 1.69
N PHE A 42 -4.51 7.46 0.40
CA PHE A 42 -3.20 7.71 -0.17
C PHE A 42 -3.28 8.86 -1.15
N ASP A 43 -2.31 9.76 -1.08
CA ASP A 43 -2.25 10.96 -1.91
C ASP A 43 -1.36 10.72 -3.12
N LEU A 44 -1.96 10.53 -4.31
CA LEU A 44 -1.25 10.29 -5.56
C LEU A 44 -0.59 11.54 -6.15
N THR A 45 -0.73 12.71 -5.50
CA THR A 45 0.00 13.93 -5.88
C THR A 45 1.44 13.93 -5.36
N ARG A 46 1.72 13.11 -4.34
CA ARG A 46 3.04 13.00 -3.69
C ARG A 46 3.99 12.12 -4.51
N LYS A 47 5.28 12.14 -4.14
CA LYS A 47 6.30 11.26 -4.73
C LYS A 47 5.89 9.79 -4.52
N CYS A 48 5.83 9.02 -5.60
CA CYS A 48 5.37 7.62 -5.57
C CYS A 48 6.22 6.72 -4.68
N GLU A 49 7.52 7.02 -4.57
CA GLU A 49 8.46 6.39 -3.64
C GLU A 49 7.94 6.45 -2.20
N SER A 50 7.42 7.61 -1.79
CA SER A 50 6.91 7.81 -0.44
C SER A 50 5.66 6.97 -0.15
N LEU A 51 4.86 6.61 -1.17
CA LEU A 51 3.67 5.77 -1.01
C LEU A 51 4.04 4.30 -0.77
N ALA A 52 5.01 3.77 -1.53
CA ALA A 52 5.50 2.41 -1.33
C ALA A 52 6.06 2.22 0.09
N THR A 53 6.94 3.13 0.53
CA THR A 53 7.50 3.12 1.89
C THR A 53 6.41 3.31 2.94
N SER A 54 5.42 4.18 2.71
CA SER A 54 4.32 4.39 3.65
C SER A 54 3.49 3.13 3.88
N ILE A 55 3.20 2.35 2.83
CA ILE A 55 2.45 1.08 2.99
C ILE A 55 3.25 0.05 3.76
N ILE A 56 4.55 -0.06 3.49
CA ILE A 56 5.41 -1.00 4.22
C ILE A 56 5.49 -0.61 5.69
N ASN A 57 5.69 0.67 5.99
CA ASN A 57 5.73 1.16 7.36
C ASN A 57 4.39 0.99 8.07
N TYR A 58 3.28 1.21 7.36
CA TYR A 58 1.93 0.97 7.85
C TYR A 58 1.77 -0.50 8.30
N VAL A 59 2.10 -1.47 7.43
CA VAL A 59 2.02 -2.89 7.78
C VAL A 59 2.99 -3.26 8.92
N LYS A 60 4.20 -2.70 8.93
CA LYS A 60 5.19 -2.93 10.01
C LYS A 60 4.73 -2.41 11.38
N SER A 61 4.01 -1.29 11.41
CA SER A 61 3.44 -0.72 12.65
C SER A 61 2.30 -1.55 13.20
N LYS A 62 1.54 -2.25 12.35
CA LYS A 62 0.43 -3.10 12.78
C LYS A 62 0.90 -4.36 13.50
N GLY A 63 2.08 -4.86 13.14
CA GLY A 63 2.78 -5.88 13.92
C GLY A 63 3.30 -5.42 15.28
N GLU A 64 3.16 -4.14 15.67
CA GLU A 64 3.54 -3.63 17.00
C GLU A 64 2.41 -3.76 18.01
N GLN A 65 1.16 -3.70 17.56
CA GLN A 65 -0.01 -3.67 18.46
C GLN A 65 -0.28 -5.02 19.15
N GLU A 66 0.32 -6.12 18.69
CA GLU A 66 0.23 -7.44 19.35
C GLU A 66 1.24 -7.65 20.48
N VAL A 67 2.11 -6.67 20.77
CA VAL A 67 3.07 -6.78 21.88
C VAL A 67 2.42 -6.22 23.14
N ASP A 68 1.78 -7.09 23.94
CA ASP A 68 1.27 -6.75 25.27
C ASP A 68 2.38 -6.13 26.12
N GLU A 69 2.13 -4.91 26.63
CA GLU A 69 3.08 -4.15 27.46
C GLU A 69 3.47 -4.89 28.75
N ASP A 70 2.64 -5.83 29.21
CA ASP A 70 2.89 -6.62 30.43
C ASP A 70 4.03 -7.65 30.29
N ASN A 71 4.56 -7.88 29.09
CA ASN A 71 5.63 -8.88 28.82
C ASN A 71 6.94 -8.28 28.25
N LEU A 72 7.14 -6.97 28.42
CA LEU A 72 8.26 -6.22 27.85
C LEU A 72 9.66 -6.67 28.33
N LEU A 73 9.77 -7.40 29.44
CA LEU A 73 11.07 -7.73 30.04
C LEU A 73 11.76 -9.00 29.50
N ASP A 74 11.05 -9.93 28.83
CA ASP A 74 11.65 -11.25 28.51
C ASP A 74 11.48 -11.75 27.06
N THR A 75 10.85 -10.99 26.16
CA THR A 75 10.59 -11.49 24.80
C THR A 75 11.11 -10.56 23.71
N LEU A 76 12.37 -10.79 23.28
CA LEU A 76 12.86 -10.26 22.00
C LEU A 76 12.04 -10.86 20.86
N PHE A 77 11.20 -10.04 20.24
CA PHE A 77 10.50 -10.37 19.00
C PHE A 77 11.30 -9.88 17.79
N ILE A 78 11.52 -10.76 16.81
CA ILE A 78 12.09 -10.37 15.51
C ILE A 78 10.95 -10.28 14.50
N LYS A 79 10.81 -9.12 13.85
CA LYS A 79 9.86 -8.94 12.75
C LYS A 79 10.51 -9.34 11.43
N LYS A 80 9.89 -10.26 10.71
CA LYS A 80 10.34 -10.64 9.36
C LYS A 80 9.26 -10.28 8.35
N PHE A 81 9.60 -9.39 7.44
CA PHE A 81 8.74 -9.08 6.30
C PHE A 81 9.09 -10.02 5.15
N VAL A 82 8.12 -10.83 4.73
CA VAL A 82 8.32 -11.84 3.69
C VAL A 82 8.60 -11.16 2.35
N ASN A 83 9.73 -11.50 1.73
CA ASN A 83 10.15 -11.01 0.41
C ASN A 83 10.16 -9.47 0.28
N LEU A 84 10.64 -8.75 1.31
CA LEU A 84 10.59 -7.28 1.38
C LEU A 84 11.08 -6.59 0.09
N GLU A 85 12.26 -6.95 -0.42
CA GLU A 85 12.83 -6.33 -1.62
C GLU A 85 11.91 -6.47 -2.85
N LYS A 86 11.35 -7.66 -3.08
CA LYS A 86 10.42 -7.91 -4.19
C LYS A 86 9.10 -7.17 -4.01
N VAL A 87 8.64 -7.05 -2.76
CA VAL A 87 7.42 -6.30 -2.42
C VAL A 87 7.65 -4.81 -2.67
N GLU A 88 8.79 -4.26 -2.25
CA GLU A 88 9.20 -2.88 -2.50
C GLU A 88 9.24 -2.55 -3.98
N GLU A 89 9.90 -3.39 -4.78
CA GLU A 89 9.99 -3.21 -6.23
C GLU A 89 8.60 -3.22 -6.90
N LYS A 90 7.76 -4.21 -6.56
CA LYS A 90 6.38 -4.32 -7.06
C LYS A 90 5.54 -3.11 -6.66
N LEU A 91 5.63 -2.66 -5.41
CA LEU A 91 4.91 -1.48 -4.91
C LEU A 91 5.36 -0.22 -5.64
N PHE A 92 6.66 -0.05 -5.81
CA PHE A 92 7.22 1.11 -6.50
C PHE A 92 6.74 1.17 -7.95
N SER A 93 6.80 0.03 -8.68
CA SER A 93 6.30 -0.05 -10.05
C SER A 93 4.80 0.26 -10.14
N TYR A 94 4.02 -0.28 -9.21
CA TYR A 94 2.58 -0.05 -9.12
C TYR A 94 2.24 1.43 -8.92
N PHE A 95 2.81 2.07 -7.88
CA PHE A 95 2.53 3.48 -7.59
C PHE A 95 3.10 4.42 -8.65
N SER A 96 4.24 4.10 -9.25
CA SER A 96 4.80 4.90 -10.35
C SER A 96 3.82 5.00 -11.51
N LYS A 97 3.22 3.88 -11.93
CA LYS A 97 2.19 3.86 -12.97
C LYS A 97 0.94 4.66 -12.59
N LEU A 98 0.49 4.55 -11.33
CA LEU A 98 -0.69 5.29 -10.86
C LEU A 98 -0.45 6.81 -10.82
N CYS A 99 0.68 7.24 -10.27
CA CYS A 99 1.05 8.65 -10.27
C CYS A 99 1.21 9.22 -11.68
N GLU A 100 1.83 8.45 -12.58
CA GLU A 100 2.03 8.86 -13.97
C GLU A 100 0.70 9.01 -14.70
N ASN A 101 -0.19 8.01 -14.56
CA ASN A 101 -1.56 8.09 -15.09
C ASN A 101 -2.30 9.31 -14.53
N TYR A 102 -2.18 9.59 -13.23
CA TYR A 102 -2.79 10.76 -12.62
C TYR A 102 -2.23 12.06 -13.17
N ARG A 103 -0.90 12.15 -13.34
CA ARG A 103 -0.23 13.31 -13.93
C ARG A 103 -0.69 13.56 -15.37
N PHE A 104 -0.75 12.52 -16.20
CA PHE A 104 -1.25 12.63 -17.56
C PHE A 104 -2.73 12.99 -17.62
N MET A 105 -3.54 12.45 -16.69
CA MET A 105 -4.95 12.80 -16.58
C MET A 105 -5.14 14.30 -16.28
N ARG A 106 -4.27 14.91 -15.47
CA ARG A 106 -4.30 16.36 -15.20
C ARG A 106 -3.81 17.24 -16.36
N LEU A 107 -2.93 16.72 -17.21
CA LEU A 107 -2.35 17.45 -18.35
C LEU A 107 -3.14 17.25 -19.65
N GLY A 108 -3.94 16.18 -19.72
CA GLY A 108 -4.68 15.77 -20.90
C GLY A 108 -5.76 16.76 -21.30
N LYS A 109 -5.82 17.09 -22.60
CA LYS A 109 -6.86 17.96 -23.18
C LYS A 109 -8.07 17.17 -23.72
N SER A 110 -7.92 15.86 -23.90
CA SER A 110 -8.91 14.96 -24.50
C SER A 110 -9.73 14.27 -23.40
N GLN A 111 -11.05 14.43 -23.46
CA GLN A 111 -11.98 13.77 -22.53
C GLN A 111 -11.90 12.24 -22.61
N LYS A 112 -11.65 11.68 -23.79
CA LYS A 112 -11.53 10.23 -24.00
C LYS A 112 -10.31 9.66 -23.29
N ASP A 113 -9.18 10.37 -23.35
CA ASP A 113 -7.94 9.92 -22.70
C ASP A 113 -8.00 10.11 -21.19
N TYR A 114 -8.67 11.17 -20.74
CA TYR A 114 -9.00 11.37 -19.32
C TYR A 114 -9.75 10.16 -18.74
N MET A 115 -10.85 9.74 -19.39
CA MET A 115 -11.68 8.63 -18.89
C MET A 115 -10.92 7.31 -18.86
N LYS A 116 -10.10 7.02 -19.88
CA LYS A 116 -9.25 5.83 -19.89
C LYS A 116 -8.26 5.79 -18.73
N LEU A 117 -7.60 6.92 -18.44
CA LEU A 117 -6.64 7.03 -17.35
C LEU A 117 -7.34 6.95 -15.99
N TYR A 118 -8.51 7.57 -15.86
CA TYR A 118 -9.35 7.48 -14.67
C TYR A 118 -9.75 6.03 -14.38
N ASP A 119 -10.25 5.30 -15.37
CA ASP A 119 -10.63 3.90 -15.21
C ASP A 119 -9.43 3.03 -14.84
N ALA A 120 -8.27 3.24 -15.49
CA ALA A 120 -7.04 2.53 -15.18
C ALA A 120 -6.59 2.72 -13.72
N ILE A 121 -6.77 3.92 -13.15
CA ILE A 121 -6.48 4.18 -11.73
C ILE A 121 -7.57 3.54 -10.85
N LYS A 122 -8.84 3.74 -11.18
CA LYS A 122 -10.00 3.34 -10.36
C LYS A 122 -10.09 1.82 -10.16
N ILE A 123 -9.76 1.02 -11.17
CA ILE A 123 -9.83 -0.44 -11.09
C ILE A 123 -8.49 -1.09 -10.71
N SER A 124 -7.48 -0.28 -10.38
CA SER A 124 -6.13 -0.78 -10.13
C SER A 124 -6.06 -1.69 -8.91
N ARG A 125 -5.32 -2.78 -9.08
CA ARG A 125 -5.00 -3.73 -7.99
C ARG A 125 -3.66 -4.39 -8.25
N ILE A 126 -3.01 -4.84 -7.19
CA ILE A 126 -1.78 -5.63 -7.24
C ILE A 126 -1.81 -6.72 -6.17
N MET A 127 -1.29 -7.90 -6.50
CA MET A 127 -1.15 -9.04 -5.61
C MET A 127 0.33 -9.42 -5.49
N PHE A 128 0.73 -9.91 -4.32
CA PHE A 128 2.14 -10.16 -4.00
C PHE A 128 2.48 -11.64 -4.01
#